data_AF-A0A9W7CK85-F1
#
_entry.id   AF-A0A9W7CK85-F1
#
_cell.length_a   1.000
_cell.length_b   1.000
_cell.length_c   1.000
_cell.angle_alpha   90.00
_cell.angle_beta   90.00
_cell.angle_gamma   90.00
#
_symmetry.space_group_name_H-M   'P 1'
#
loop_
_entity.id
_entity.type
_entity.pdbx_description
1 polymer ?
#
loop_
_entity_poly.entity_id
_entity_poly.type
_entity_poly.pdbx_seq_one_letter_code
_entity_poly.pdbx_strand_id
1 'polypeptide(L)'
;MAKSKASSNSEKVNPFKSATSSRYIVSGRNRSSVYCVDDGDSSRNISQQTLDEEGGATLFNAKRMLVAVWLCVGLVPLLLQARSYLKFVTPHKISQDLVVPATAAKHTANMGTLCPMEGLVIAGAWWNVGVTHYYELEERRVCHFVVPQYNIHGSYVLGTELTVPSETSPASCSENSYPLEYYFYHGSIGYYAFYEEAVGTLCANDNIGYVLVQGLGTYDSNGANLANDIGDSTYRRSYWYGLFGSVWIMYRTLLLRRSYVSCKRYGQRCDRLREPMRFKDSVVYVQESMRLSAHGARNYHRAALTYLLVEGLMSDLFMLIAQDGIFAKVQYISLGYNLAGVLSMLFEMVETMNWMGEKPRCLVKRLIFNYETALLGELVCSAAMQFYLTCLNKSSLKGSKPLAEAVSYYVWSLVGHGIIVLGIVFVITSIRSLGAIISVRWTFGSLALLLSPCCVDTAIGPRCKMILLSGYVWEDGRLCYKAETLKSFGLLKMTEEDGAHFIVLNRLHWLAIPRGDLMVIGEMHGYTVTCCSERPCTGMVSMVGKTLGGHPPPNSSTPKHRMSIEPS
;
A
#
# COMPACT_ATOMS: atom_id res chain seq x y z
N MET A 1 -19.21 38.06 65.73
CA MET A 1 -17.98 38.88 65.77
C MET A 1 -17.00 38.29 64.75
N ALA A 2 -16.27 39.01 63.89
CA ALA A 2 -16.36 40.42 63.55
C ALA A 2 -15.99 40.66 62.05
N LYS A 3 -16.57 41.74 61.51
CA LYS A 3 -16.21 42.56 60.34
C LYS A 3 -14.72 42.54 59.94
N SER A 4 -14.31 42.72 58.68
CA SER A 4 -14.99 42.92 57.36
C SER A 4 -13.96 42.60 56.24
N LYS A 5 -14.04 42.92 54.93
CA LYS A 5 -14.76 43.86 54.03
C LYS A 5 -14.63 43.29 52.58
N ALA A 6 -15.28 43.71 51.50
CA ALA A 6 -16.25 44.79 51.22
C ALA A 6 -17.21 44.37 50.07
N SER A 7 -18.19 45.23 49.77
CA SER A 7 -19.27 45.09 48.78
C SER A 7 -18.87 44.57 47.38
N SER A 8 -19.74 43.76 46.79
CA SER A 8 -19.92 43.68 45.33
C SER A 8 -20.60 44.94 44.79
N ASN A 9 -20.48 45.20 43.49
CA ASN A 9 -21.55 45.82 42.69
C ASN A 9 -21.35 45.52 41.20
N SER A 10 -22.43 45.55 40.44
CA SER A 10 -22.46 45.34 38.98
C SER A 10 -22.12 46.61 38.20
N GLU A 11 -21.62 46.48 36.97
CA GLU A 11 -22.41 46.95 35.80
C GLU A 11 -21.95 46.41 34.44
N LYS A 12 -22.66 46.79 33.38
CA LYS A 12 -22.57 46.24 32.01
C LYS A 12 -21.42 46.87 31.22
N VAL A 13 -20.74 46.08 30.40
CA VAL A 13 -19.64 46.54 29.52
C VAL A 13 -20.07 46.51 28.07
N ASN A 14 -20.10 47.69 27.42
CA ASN A 14 -19.84 47.96 25.99
C ASN A 14 -20.41 49.34 25.58
N PRO A 15 -19.95 49.97 24.48
CA PRO A 15 -18.67 49.80 23.77
C PRO A 15 -17.94 51.14 23.56
N PHE A 16 -16.62 51.15 23.30
CA PHE A 16 -15.99 52.33 22.67
C PHE A 16 -14.91 52.02 21.63
N LYS A 17 -15.06 52.77 20.53
CA LYS A 17 -14.34 52.82 19.25
C LYS A 17 -12.82 52.67 19.31
N SER A 18 -12.26 51.85 18.42
CA SER A 18 -10.87 51.99 17.95
C SER A 18 -10.77 53.13 16.93
N ALA A 19 -9.65 53.85 16.91
CA ALA A 19 -9.39 54.96 15.99
C ALA A 19 -7.98 54.88 15.37
N THR A 20 -7.96 54.40 14.13
CA THR A 20 -7.02 54.64 13.01
C THR A 20 -5.75 55.47 13.26
N SER A 21 -4.58 54.92 12.96
CA SER A 21 -3.75 55.32 11.79
C SER A 21 -2.23 55.23 12.02
N SER A 22 -1.56 54.36 11.25
CA SER A 22 -0.42 54.78 10.42
C SER A 22 -0.25 53.78 9.27
N ARG A 23 0.19 54.24 8.09
CA ARG A 23 0.38 53.40 6.90
C ARG A 23 1.87 53.19 6.63
N TYR A 24 2.30 51.94 6.50
CA TYR A 24 3.47 51.60 5.68
C TYR A 24 3.12 50.48 4.71
N ILE A 25 2.91 50.86 3.44
CA ILE A 25 2.67 49.93 2.34
C ILE A 25 4.03 49.57 1.74
N VAL A 26 4.58 48.41 2.11
CA VAL A 26 5.73 47.84 1.40
C VAL A 26 5.20 46.98 0.26
N SER A 27 5.22 47.54 -0.96
CA SER A 27 4.72 46.89 -2.17
C SER A 27 5.65 45.78 -2.70
N GLY A 28 5.76 44.68 -1.96
CA GLY A 28 6.52 43.47 -2.35
C GLY A 28 5.85 42.71 -3.50
N ARG A 29 5.96 43.22 -4.73
CA ARG A 29 5.36 42.65 -5.95
C ARG A 29 6.16 41.45 -6.46
N ASN A 30 6.16 40.33 -5.71
CA ASN A 30 6.77 39.08 -6.17
C ASN A 30 6.15 38.64 -7.51
N ARG A 31 6.98 38.63 -8.56
CA ARG A 31 6.56 38.28 -9.92
C ARG A 31 6.11 36.82 -9.96
N SER A 32 5.01 36.56 -10.65
CA SER A 32 4.62 35.20 -11.05
C SER A 32 5.66 34.59 -11.98
N SER A 33 5.98 33.32 -11.79
CA SER A 33 6.84 32.58 -12.73
C SER A 33 6.25 32.59 -14.13
N VAL A 34 6.96 33.26 -15.05
CA VAL A 34 6.60 33.28 -16.47
C VAL A 34 7.04 31.96 -17.09
N TYR A 35 6.15 31.37 -17.89
CA TYR A 35 6.46 30.18 -18.68
C TYR A 35 6.70 30.63 -20.12
N CYS A 36 7.91 30.39 -20.64
CA CYS A 36 8.23 30.54 -22.05
C CYS A 36 8.61 29.18 -22.63
N VAL A 37 8.24 28.95 -23.89
CA VAL A 37 8.90 27.95 -24.74
C VAL A 37 10.19 28.61 -25.25
N ASP A 38 11.29 27.87 -25.26
CA ASP A 38 12.61 28.35 -25.71
C ASP A 38 12.72 28.18 -27.24
N ASP A 39 11.76 28.73 -27.96
CA ASP A 39 11.76 28.81 -29.43
C ASP A 39 12.53 30.07 -29.86
N GLY A 40 13.54 29.88 -30.71
CA GLY A 40 14.27 30.97 -31.33
C GLY A 40 13.40 31.70 -32.36
N ASP A 41 13.34 33.03 -32.20
CA ASP A 41 12.81 34.05 -33.13
C ASP A 41 11.30 34.42 -33.07
N SER A 42 11.06 35.73 -33.06
CA SER A 42 9.79 36.46 -33.20
C SER A 42 8.61 36.15 -32.24
N SER A 43 8.31 37.08 -31.34
CA SER A 43 7.13 37.01 -30.48
C SER A 43 5.82 37.31 -31.25
N ARG A 44 4.89 36.36 -31.34
CA ARG A 44 3.49 36.61 -31.75
C ARG A 44 2.52 36.26 -30.62
N ASN A 45 1.82 37.28 -30.12
CA ASN A 45 0.75 37.12 -29.13
C ASN A 45 -0.49 36.50 -29.79
N ILE A 46 -0.66 35.19 -29.68
CA ILE A 46 -1.89 34.49 -30.11
C ILE A 46 -2.91 34.55 -28.96
N SER A 47 -4.14 34.95 -29.29
CA SER A 47 -5.24 35.07 -28.32
C SER A 47 -5.69 33.70 -27.79
N GLN A 48 -6.07 33.66 -26.51
CA GLN A 48 -6.58 32.47 -25.81
C GLN A 48 -7.65 31.70 -26.59
N GLN A 49 -8.51 32.42 -27.33
CA GLN A 49 -9.76 31.92 -27.90
C GLN A 49 -9.59 31.05 -29.16
N THR A 50 -8.54 31.26 -29.97
CA THR A 50 -8.26 30.45 -31.17
C THR A 50 -7.55 29.13 -30.85
N LEU A 51 -6.95 28.99 -29.66
CA LEU A 51 -6.29 27.75 -29.24
C LEU A 51 -7.27 26.66 -28.76
N ASP A 52 -8.48 27.03 -28.33
CA ASP A 52 -9.49 26.07 -27.87
C ASP A 52 -10.24 25.39 -29.04
N GLU A 53 -10.27 25.98 -30.25
CA GLU A 53 -10.92 25.39 -31.43
C GLU A 53 -10.02 24.34 -32.14
N GLU A 54 -8.75 24.67 -32.45
CA GLU A 54 -7.81 23.68 -33.01
C GLU A 54 -7.46 22.56 -32.00
N GLY A 55 -7.58 22.85 -30.69
CA GLY A 55 -7.37 21.88 -29.62
C GLY A 55 -8.34 20.68 -29.62
N GLY A 56 -9.44 20.75 -30.37
CA GLY A 56 -10.46 19.69 -30.44
C GLY A 56 -9.97 18.35 -31.01
N ALA A 57 -8.94 18.36 -31.87
CA ALA A 57 -8.51 17.19 -32.63
C ALA A 57 -7.63 16.18 -31.85
N THR A 58 -7.04 16.57 -30.70
CA THR A 58 -6.18 15.66 -29.91
C THR A 58 -6.93 15.08 -28.71
N LEU A 59 -7.40 13.84 -28.85
CA LEU A 59 -8.27 13.17 -27.87
C LEU A 59 -7.63 13.09 -26.47
N PHE A 60 -6.30 12.92 -26.40
CA PHE A 60 -5.49 12.94 -25.18
C PHE A 60 -4.40 14.02 -25.19
N ASN A 61 -4.60 15.09 -24.42
CA ASN A 61 -3.52 15.97 -23.97
C ASN A 61 -2.89 15.45 -22.66
N ALA A 62 -1.77 16.04 -22.21
CA ALA A 62 -0.99 15.51 -21.09
C ALA A 62 -1.78 15.50 -19.77
N LYS A 63 -2.59 16.54 -19.53
CA LYS A 63 -3.55 16.60 -18.41
C LYS A 63 -4.60 15.49 -18.47
N ARG A 64 -5.21 15.20 -19.62
CA ARG A 64 -6.19 14.10 -19.76
C ARG A 64 -5.54 12.75 -19.51
N MET A 65 -4.37 12.50 -20.08
CA MET A 65 -3.62 11.25 -19.90
C MET A 65 -3.26 11.01 -18.42
N LEU A 66 -2.67 12.00 -17.74
CA LEU A 66 -2.30 11.89 -16.33
C LEU A 66 -3.50 11.66 -15.41
N VAL A 67 -4.65 12.30 -15.67
CA VAL A 67 -5.88 12.08 -14.88
C VAL A 67 -6.49 10.70 -15.15
N ALA A 68 -6.49 10.22 -16.40
CA ALA A 68 -6.95 8.87 -16.72
C ALA A 68 -6.10 7.78 -16.04
N VAL A 69 -4.77 7.91 -16.08
CA VAL A 69 -3.86 6.97 -15.39
C VAL A 69 -4.02 7.06 -13.86
N TRP A 70 -4.25 8.25 -13.30
CA TRP A 70 -4.55 8.40 -11.86
C TRP A 70 -5.86 7.73 -11.45
N LEU A 71 -6.91 7.75 -12.28
CA LEU A 71 -8.15 7.03 -12.00
C LEU A 71 -7.91 5.52 -11.93
N CYS A 72 -7.19 4.95 -12.91
CA CYS A 72 -6.94 3.51 -12.99
C CYS A 72 -5.98 2.99 -11.91
N VAL A 73 -4.86 3.69 -11.67
CA VAL A 73 -3.78 3.21 -10.77
C VAL A 73 -3.97 3.71 -9.32
N GLY A 74 -4.80 4.73 -9.10
CA GLY A 74 -5.09 5.31 -7.79
C GLY A 74 -6.50 5.05 -7.29
N LEU A 75 -7.51 5.56 -7.99
CA LEU A 75 -8.89 5.56 -7.48
C LEU A 75 -9.51 4.15 -7.45
N VAL A 76 -9.33 3.34 -8.48
CA VAL A 76 -9.91 1.98 -8.53
C VAL A 76 -9.41 1.10 -7.36
N PRO A 77 -8.08 1.01 -7.05
CA PRO A 77 -7.61 0.33 -5.84
C PRO A 77 -8.20 0.86 -4.53
N LEU A 78 -8.39 2.18 -4.38
CA LEU A 78 -9.02 2.73 -3.17
C LEU A 78 -10.49 2.32 -3.03
N LEU A 79 -11.25 2.28 -4.13
CA LEU A 79 -12.65 1.82 -4.12
C LEU A 79 -12.77 0.34 -3.76
N LEU A 80 -11.83 -0.50 -4.22
CA LEU A 80 -11.72 -1.90 -3.82
C LEU A 80 -11.40 -2.02 -2.32
N GLN A 81 -10.36 -1.34 -1.84
CA GLN A 81 -9.97 -1.36 -0.42
C GLN A 81 -11.09 -0.83 0.50
N ALA A 82 -11.83 0.20 0.07
CA ALA A 82 -13.00 0.70 0.79
C ALA A 82 -14.16 -0.31 0.82
N ARG A 83 -14.41 -1.05 -0.27
CA ARG A 83 -15.40 -2.15 -0.30
C ARG A 83 -15.02 -3.28 0.66
N SER A 84 -13.74 -3.64 0.72
CA SER A 84 -13.22 -4.65 1.67
C SER A 84 -13.37 -4.20 3.12
N TYR A 85 -12.96 -2.97 3.44
CA TYR A 85 -13.14 -2.37 4.76
C TYR A 85 -14.62 -2.32 5.18
N LEU A 86 -15.53 -1.94 4.28
CA LEU A 86 -16.97 -1.90 4.54
C LEU A 86 -17.56 -3.29 4.87
N LYS A 87 -17.09 -4.36 4.22
CA LYS A 87 -17.48 -5.73 4.59
C LYS A 87 -17.06 -6.05 6.03
N PHE A 88 -15.81 -5.78 6.39
CA PHE A 88 -15.26 -6.16 7.70
C PHE A 88 -15.73 -5.31 8.89
N VAL A 89 -16.04 -4.03 8.68
CA VAL A 89 -16.55 -3.12 9.73
C VAL A 89 -18.07 -3.22 9.93
N THR A 90 -18.79 -3.87 9.01
CA THR A 90 -20.23 -4.13 9.17
C THR A 90 -20.43 -5.10 10.33
N PRO A 91 -21.36 -4.84 11.27
CA PRO A 91 -21.62 -5.76 12.38
C PRO A 91 -22.19 -7.08 11.86
N HIS A 92 -21.60 -8.18 12.29
CA HIS A 92 -22.03 -9.54 11.96
C HIS A 92 -22.72 -10.20 13.15
N LYS A 93 -23.32 -11.37 12.92
CA LYS A 93 -23.91 -12.23 13.95
C LYS A 93 -23.61 -13.68 13.56
N ILE A 94 -23.31 -14.50 14.56
CA ILE A 94 -23.08 -15.94 14.40
C ILE A 94 -24.44 -16.63 14.20
N SER A 95 -24.52 -17.54 13.24
CA SER A 95 -25.72 -18.35 13.00
C SER A 95 -26.03 -19.20 14.24
N GLN A 96 -27.32 -19.26 14.62
CA GLN A 96 -27.74 -19.75 15.94
C GLN A 96 -27.35 -21.20 16.20
N ASP A 97 -27.14 -21.99 15.14
CA ASP A 97 -26.81 -23.39 15.25
C ASP A 97 -25.35 -23.68 15.60
N LEU A 98 -24.48 -22.68 15.42
CA LEU A 98 -23.06 -22.75 15.72
C LEU A 98 -22.72 -22.18 17.11
N VAL A 99 -23.65 -21.48 17.76
CA VAL A 99 -23.51 -20.92 19.11
C VAL A 99 -23.69 -22.01 20.17
N VAL A 100 -22.80 -22.04 21.16
CA VAL A 100 -22.84 -23.01 22.27
C VAL A 100 -23.36 -22.34 23.56
N PRO A 101 -24.36 -22.89 24.24
CA PRO A 101 -24.81 -22.39 25.55
C PRO A 101 -23.71 -22.46 26.61
N ALA A 102 -23.58 -21.42 27.45
CA ALA A 102 -22.56 -21.36 28.50
C ALA A 102 -22.68 -22.44 29.60
N THR A 103 -23.76 -23.21 29.61
CA THR A 103 -24.00 -24.37 30.48
C THR A 103 -23.60 -25.71 29.86
N ALA A 104 -23.20 -25.75 28.58
CA ALA A 104 -22.89 -26.99 27.87
C ALA A 104 -21.58 -27.63 28.36
N ALA A 105 -21.59 -28.95 28.53
CA ALA A 105 -20.40 -29.70 28.94
C ALA A 105 -19.40 -29.85 27.79
N LYS A 106 -18.11 -29.71 28.11
CA LYS A 106 -17.00 -29.83 27.16
C LYS A 106 -16.49 -31.27 27.10
N HIS A 107 -16.58 -31.90 25.94
CA HIS A 107 -16.20 -33.31 25.72
C HIS A 107 -14.97 -33.43 24.81
N THR A 108 -14.10 -34.40 25.10
CA THR A 108 -12.84 -34.65 24.36
C THR A 108 -12.63 -36.14 23.99
N ALA A 109 -13.54 -37.03 24.40
CA ALA A 109 -13.47 -38.45 24.07
C ALA A 109 -13.98 -38.72 22.64
N ASN A 110 -13.33 -39.65 21.92
CA ASN A 110 -13.75 -40.13 20.59
C ASN A 110 -13.87 -39.05 19.49
N MET A 111 -13.12 -37.94 19.59
CA MET A 111 -13.20 -36.83 18.63
C MET A 111 -13.03 -37.27 17.16
N GLY A 112 -12.14 -38.21 16.85
CA GLY A 112 -11.88 -38.66 15.48
C GLY A 112 -13.05 -39.38 14.79
N THR A 113 -14.06 -39.85 15.54
CA THR A 113 -15.29 -40.41 14.97
C THR A 113 -16.49 -39.48 15.12
N LEU A 114 -16.54 -38.69 16.20
CA LEU A 114 -17.66 -37.79 16.51
C LEU A 114 -17.56 -36.42 15.84
N CYS A 115 -16.36 -36.01 15.45
CA CYS A 115 -15.99 -34.75 14.81
C CYS A 115 -14.83 -34.99 13.80
N PRO A 116 -15.09 -35.67 12.67
CA PRO A 116 -14.05 -36.26 11.82
C PRO A 116 -13.22 -35.29 10.95
N MET A 117 -13.57 -33.99 10.89
CA MET A 117 -12.96 -33.06 9.93
C MET A 117 -11.44 -32.85 10.12
N GLU A 118 -10.63 -33.21 9.12
CA GLU A 118 -9.16 -33.09 9.10
C GLU A 118 -8.65 -31.90 8.25
N GLY A 119 -9.47 -31.40 7.31
CA GLY A 119 -9.09 -30.33 6.41
C GLY A 119 -10.28 -29.50 5.94
N LEU A 120 -9.99 -28.26 5.54
CA LEU A 120 -10.95 -27.35 4.91
C LEU A 120 -10.39 -26.89 3.56
N VAL A 121 -11.25 -26.83 2.55
CA VAL A 121 -10.98 -26.16 1.28
C VAL A 121 -11.88 -24.94 1.20
N ILE A 122 -11.25 -23.76 1.25
CA ILE A 122 -11.89 -22.44 1.25
C ILE A 122 -11.20 -21.60 0.17
N ALA A 123 -11.97 -20.96 -0.72
CA ALA A 123 -11.44 -20.22 -1.87
C ALA A 123 -10.34 -20.96 -2.64
N GLY A 124 -10.57 -22.26 -2.93
CA GLY A 124 -9.61 -23.14 -3.62
C GLY A 124 -8.28 -23.39 -2.89
N ALA A 125 -8.11 -22.95 -1.64
CA ALA A 125 -6.92 -23.16 -0.83
C ALA A 125 -7.16 -24.17 0.30
N TRP A 126 -6.16 -25.01 0.57
CA TRP A 126 -6.21 -26.01 1.65
C TRP A 126 -5.80 -25.44 3.01
N TRP A 127 -6.55 -25.78 4.05
CA TRP A 127 -6.29 -25.43 5.45
C TRP A 127 -6.32 -26.68 6.35
N ASN A 128 -5.43 -26.75 7.33
CA ASN A 128 -5.29 -27.90 8.22
C ASN A 128 -6.22 -27.75 9.43
N VAL A 129 -7.16 -28.68 9.63
CA VAL A 129 -8.08 -28.64 10.77
C VAL A 129 -7.52 -29.47 11.92
N GLY A 130 -7.55 -28.88 13.13
CA GLY A 130 -7.33 -29.59 14.38
C GLY A 130 -8.55 -29.50 15.27
N VAL A 131 -9.37 -30.54 15.34
CA VAL A 131 -10.43 -30.63 16.37
C VAL A 131 -9.80 -30.70 17.76
N THR A 132 -10.44 -30.07 18.75
CA THR A 132 -9.93 -29.97 20.14
C THR A 132 -10.94 -30.40 21.20
N HIS A 133 -12.23 -30.23 20.93
CA HIS A 133 -13.34 -30.65 21.79
C HIS A 133 -14.68 -30.53 21.04
N TYR A 134 -15.75 -31.03 21.65
CA TYR A 134 -17.12 -30.80 21.21
C TYR A 134 -18.07 -30.57 22.39
N TYR A 135 -19.27 -30.13 22.06
CA TYR A 135 -20.40 -29.95 22.95
C TYR A 135 -21.57 -30.75 22.39
N GLU A 136 -22.18 -31.59 23.22
CA GLU A 136 -23.42 -32.30 22.89
C GLU A 136 -24.60 -31.42 23.32
N LEU A 137 -25.53 -31.15 22.40
CA LEU A 137 -26.76 -30.40 22.62
C LEU A 137 -27.96 -31.28 22.22
N GLU A 138 -29.16 -30.95 22.67
CA GLU A 138 -30.34 -31.85 22.58
C GLU A 138 -30.66 -32.33 21.16
N GLU A 139 -30.41 -31.50 20.14
CA GLU A 139 -30.69 -31.79 18.73
C GLU A 139 -29.43 -31.87 17.84
N ARG A 140 -28.22 -31.58 18.36
CA ARG A 140 -27.00 -31.46 17.55
C ARG A 140 -25.69 -31.58 18.34
N ARG A 141 -24.59 -31.85 17.63
CA ARG A 141 -23.22 -31.71 18.16
C ARG A 141 -22.51 -30.51 17.55
N VAL A 142 -21.87 -29.69 18.39
CA VAL A 142 -21.02 -28.57 17.96
C VAL A 142 -19.56 -28.93 18.22
N CYS A 143 -18.76 -29.03 17.16
CA CYS A 143 -17.35 -29.41 17.20
C CYS A 143 -16.44 -28.17 17.12
N HIS A 144 -15.62 -27.92 18.16
CA HIS A 144 -14.66 -26.81 18.14
C HIS A 144 -13.31 -27.21 17.53
N PHE A 145 -12.86 -26.42 16.56
CA PHE A 145 -11.64 -26.63 15.79
C PHE A 145 -10.70 -25.44 15.81
N VAL A 146 -9.45 -25.71 15.44
CA VAL A 146 -8.43 -24.68 15.19
C VAL A 146 -7.75 -24.91 13.84
N VAL A 147 -7.19 -23.86 13.26
CA VAL A 147 -6.11 -23.97 12.26
C VAL A 147 -4.83 -23.51 12.96
N PRO A 148 -4.02 -24.43 13.52
CA PRO A 148 -2.99 -24.10 14.50
C PRO A 148 -1.95 -23.09 14.00
N GLN A 149 -1.64 -23.15 12.71
CA GLN A 149 -0.62 -22.36 12.02
C GLN A 149 -0.97 -20.86 11.94
N TYR A 150 -2.24 -20.49 12.17
CA TYR A 150 -2.77 -19.15 11.85
C TYR A 150 -3.60 -18.49 12.96
N ASN A 151 -3.68 -19.06 14.16
CA ASN A 151 -4.48 -18.50 15.27
C ASN A 151 -5.97 -18.34 14.88
N ILE A 152 -6.48 -19.37 14.21
CA ILE A 152 -7.89 -19.52 13.84
C ILE A 152 -8.57 -20.43 14.86
N HIS A 153 -9.70 -19.97 15.40
CA HIS A 153 -10.55 -20.67 16.35
C HIS A 153 -12.00 -20.62 15.87
N GLY A 154 -12.71 -21.74 15.89
CA GLY A 154 -14.06 -21.81 15.33
C GLY A 154 -14.85 -23.04 15.75
N SER A 155 -16.12 -23.05 15.38
CA SER A 155 -17.07 -24.12 15.70
C SER A 155 -17.81 -24.53 14.44
N TYR A 156 -18.00 -25.84 14.25
CA TYR A 156 -18.75 -26.41 13.15
C TYR A 156 -19.83 -27.38 13.62
N VAL A 157 -20.87 -27.53 12.79
CA VAL A 157 -21.92 -28.54 12.92
C VAL A 157 -21.93 -29.38 11.65
N LEU A 158 -22.23 -30.68 11.82
CA LEU A 158 -22.46 -31.61 10.71
C LEU A 158 -23.92 -32.05 10.72
N GLY A 159 -24.55 -32.02 9.55
CA GLY A 159 -25.83 -32.69 9.33
C GLY A 159 -25.67 -34.21 9.34
N THR A 160 -26.69 -34.93 9.81
CA THR A 160 -26.71 -36.40 9.88
C THR A 160 -27.20 -37.07 8.60
N GLU A 161 -27.86 -36.32 7.72
CA GLU A 161 -28.40 -36.81 6.45
C GLU A 161 -27.40 -36.58 5.30
N LEU A 162 -27.42 -37.47 4.30
CA LEU A 162 -26.63 -37.30 3.08
C LEU A 162 -27.24 -36.21 2.19
N THR A 163 -26.39 -35.37 1.60
CA THR A 163 -26.78 -34.26 0.74
C THR A 163 -25.99 -34.24 -0.57
N VAL A 164 -26.46 -33.46 -1.54
CA VAL A 164 -25.71 -33.14 -2.75
C VAL A 164 -24.43 -32.38 -2.37
N PRO A 165 -23.25 -32.71 -2.91
CA PRO A 165 -21.99 -32.03 -2.58
C PRO A 165 -22.01 -30.54 -2.95
N SER A 166 -21.18 -29.76 -2.26
CA SER A 166 -20.83 -28.40 -2.65
C SER A 166 -20.28 -28.34 -4.09
N GLU A 167 -20.51 -27.23 -4.81
CA GLU A 167 -19.93 -26.97 -6.13
C GLU A 167 -18.38 -27.00 -6.12
N THR A 168 -17.76 -26.84 -4.95
CA THR A 168 -16.31 -26.90 -4.74
C THR A 168 -15.77 -28.30 -4.41
N SER A 169 -16.64 -29.32 -4.27
CA SER A 169 -16.24 -30.71 -3.97
C SER A 169 -15.73 -31.46 -5.21
N PRO A 170 -14.76 -32.37 -5.07
CA PRO A 170 -14.34 -33.26 -6.15
C PRO A 170 -15.40 -34.33 -6.44
N ALA A 171 -15.41 -34.85 -7.67
CA ALA A 171 -16.36 -35.88 -8.11
C ALA A 171 -16.35 -37.17 -7.25
N SER A 172 -15.25 -37.44 -6.53
CA SER A 172 -15.13 -38.56 -5.57
C SER A 172 -16.00 -38.43 -4.31
N CYS A 173 -16.70 -37.31 -4.13
CA CYS A 173 -17.56 -37.04 -2.97
C CYS A 173 -19.07 -37.13 -3.27
N SER A 174 -19.45 -37.49 -4.51
CA SER A 174 -20.82 -37.44 -5.03
C SER A 174 -21.88 -38.19 -4.20
N GLU A 175 -21.49 -39.27 -3.52
CA GLU A 175 -22.41 -40.19 -2.83
C GLU A 175 -22.23 -40.20 -1.29
N ASN A 176 -21.24 -39.49 -0.76
CA ASN A 176 -20.86 -39.55 0.66
C ASN A 176 -20.51 -38.15 1.22
N SER A 177 -21.43 -37.21 1.02
CA SER A 177 -21.32 -35.81 1.47
C SER A 177 -22.42 -35.49 2.49
N TYR A 178 -22.04 -34.81 3.57
CA TYR A 178 -22.94 -34.37 4.66
C TYR A 178 -22.95 -32.84 4.75
N PRO A 179 -24.07 -32.19 5.13
CA PRO A 179 -24.11 -30.75 5.36
C PRO A 179 -23.06 -30.32 6.37
N LEU A 180 -22.35 -29.24 6.06
CA LEU A 180 -21.34 -28.63 6.93
C LEU A 180 -21.60 -27.14 7.01
N GLU A 181 -21.79 -26.64 8.23
CA GLU A 181 -21.83 -25.22 8.56
C GLU A 181 -20.75 -24.93 9.60
N TYR A 182 -20.05 -23.80 9.46
CA TYR A 182 -19.10 -23.35 10.48
C TYR A 182 -18.92 -21.83 10.49
N TYR A 183 -18.47 -21.32 11.64
CA TYR A 183 -17.79 -20.04 11.72
C TYR A 183 -16.38 -20.22 12.28
N PHE A 184 -15.49 -19.28 11.95
CA PHE A 184 -14.27 -19.09 12.71
C PHE A 184 -13.94 -17.60 12.88
N TYR A 185 -13.07 -17.35 13.85
CA TYR A 185 -12.33 -16.11 13.97
C TYR A 185 -10.83 -16.37 13.76
N HIS A 186 -10.21 -15.58 12.87
CA HIS A 186 -8.77 -15.53 12.68
C HIS A 186 -8.21 -14.30 13.41
N GLY A 187 -7.47 -14.50 14.50
CA GLY A 187 -6.88 -13.40 15.25
C GLY A 187 -5.75 -12.72 14.49
N SER A 188 -5.83 -11.38 14.38
CA SER A 188 -4.88 -10.51 13.69
C SER A 188 -3.63 -10.25 14.54
N ILE A 189 -2.76 -9.34 14.10
CA ILE A 189 -1.64 -8.78 14.90
C ILE A 189 -2.16 -7.72 15.90
N GLY A 190 -3.30 -7.08 15.61
CA GLY A 190 -3.98 -6.14 16.50
C GLY A 190 -4.90 -6.82 17.54
N TYR A 191 -5.60 -6.01 18.34
CA TYR A 191 -6.60 -6.49 19.32
C TYR A 191 -7.95 -6.85 18.66
N TYR A 192 -7.91 -7.61 17.56
CA TYR A 192 -9.12 -8.05 16.87
C TYR A 192 -8.88 -9.32 16.05
N ALA A 193 -9.97 -9.95 15.65
CA ALA A 193 -10.00 -11.08 14.74
C ALA A 193 -10.93 -10.82 13.56
N PHE A 194 -10.60 -11.37 12.40
CA PHE A 194 -11.48 -11.45 11.24
C PHE A 194 -12.46 -12.61 11.41
N TYR A 195 -13.73 -12.36 11.12
CA TYR A 195 -14.82 -13.35 11.15
C TYR A 195 -15.10 -13.88 9.75
N GLU A 196 -15.28 -15.19 9.66
CA GLU A 196 -15.83 -15.88 8.50
C GLU A 196 -16.91 -16.87 8.96
N GLU A 197 -18.01 -16.94 8.22
CA GLU A 197 -19.02 -18.00 8.35
C GLU A 197 -19.31 -18.58 6.96
N ALA A 198 -19.31 -19.90 6.86
CA ALA A 198 -19.31 -20.61 5.59
C ALA A 198 -20.17 -21.87 5.66
N VAL A 199 -20.73 -22.24 4.51
CA VAL A 199 -21.62 -23.39 4.34
C VAL A 199 -21.18 -24.25 3.17
N GLY A 200 -21.47 -25.55 3.23
CA GLY A 200 -21.13 -26.50 2.17
C GLY A 200 -21.26 -27.92 2.67
N THR A 201 -20.28 -28.77 2.34
CA THR A 201 -20.35 -30.20 2.65
C THR A 201 -19.04 -30.79 3.14
N LEU A 202 -19.10 -31.61 4.19
CA LEU A 202 -18.03 -32.53 4.56
C LEU A 202 -18.12 -33.79 3.70
N CYS A 203 -17.04 -34.14 3.02
CA CYS A 203 -16.90 -35.42 2.32
C CYS A 203 -16.33 -36.47 3.27
N ALA A 204 -17.08 -37.55 3.53
CA ALA A 204 -16.66 -38.60 4.47
C ALA A 204 -15.74 -39.67 3.82
N ASN A 205 -15.44 -39.53 2.52
CA ASN A 205 -14.43 -40.35 1.84
C ASN A 205 -12.99 -39.86 2.12
N ASP A 206 -12.83 -38.59 2.50
CA ASP A 206 -11.52 -37.94 2.69
C ASP A 206 -11.41 -37.02 3.92
N ASN A 207 -12.51 -36.88 4.68
CA ASN A 207 -12.66 -36.04 5.88
C ASN A 207 -12.40 -34.54 5.66
N ILE A 208 -12.72 -34.04 4.46
CA ILE A 208 -12.49 -32.65 4.06
C ILE A 208 -13.80 -31.88 3.91
N GLY A 209 -13.86 -30.69 4.49
CA GLY A 209 -14.95 -29.75 4.31
C GLY A 209 -14.72 -28.88 3.07
N TYR A 210 -15.67 -28.91 2.13
CA TYR A 210 -15.69 -28.13 0.91
C TYR A 210 -16.81 -27.10 1.00
N VAL A 211 -16.47 -25.80 1.09
CA VAL A 211 -17.42 -24.76 1.46
C VAL A 211 -17.35 -23.51 0.59
N LEU A 212 -18.37 -22.66 0.75
CA LEU A 212 -18.48 -21.32 0.19
C LEU A 212 -18.77 -20.32 1.33
N VAL A 213 -18.09 -19.17 1.32
CA VAL A 213 -18.23 -18.15 2.37
C VAL A 213 -19.50 -17.33 2.20
N GLN A 214 -20.27 -17.23 3.29
CA GLN A 214 -21.56 -16.53 3.37
C GLN A 214 -21.48 -15.28 4.26
N GLY A 215 -20.80 -15.37 5.41
CA GLY A 215 -20.63 -14.28 6.38
C GLY A 215 -19.19 -13.77 6.46
N LEU A 216 -19.04 -12.46 6.65
CA LEU A 216 -17.76 -11.78 6.90
C LEU A 216 -17.94 -10.64 7.91
N GLY A 217 -16.92 -10.36 8.72
CA GLY A 217 -16.95 -9.33 9.76
C GLY A 217 -15.64 -9.25 10.55
N THR A 218 -15.66 -8.58 11.70
CA THR A 218 -14.51 -8.50 12.64
C THR A 218 -15.01 -8.39 14.08
N TYR A 219 -14.20 -8.82 15.06
CA TYR A 219 -14.54 -8.72 16.50
C TYR A 219 -13.31 -8.39 17.35
N ASP A 220 -13.48 -7.59 18.42
CA ASP A 220 -12.40 -7.18 19.34
C ASP A 220 -12.03 -8.32 20.32
N SER A 221 -11.52 -9.43 19.80
CA SER A 221 -11.00 -10.57 20.56
C SER A 221 -9.74 -11.14 19.91
N ASN A 222 -8.79 -11.64 20.70
CA ASN A 222 -7.57 -12.30 20.22
C ASN A 222 -6.96 -13.22 21.31
N GLY A 223 -6.04 -14.09 20.92
CA GLY A 223 -5.27 -14.96 21.83
C GLY A 223 -6.16 -15.85 22.71
N ALA A 224 -5.88 -15.88 24.02
CA ALA A 224 -6.60 -16.73 24.97
C ALA A 224 -8.12 -16.42 25.05
N ASN A 225 -8.55 -15.18 24.78
CA ASN A 225 -9.97 -14.85 24.73
C ASN A 225 -10.64 -15.45 23.49
N LEU A 226 -9.92 -15.51 22.36
CA LEU A 226 -10.40 -16.10 21.12
C LEU A 226 -10.50 -17.62 21.23
N ALA A 227 -9.52 -18.24 21.89
CA ALA A 227 -9.46 -19.69 22.09
C ALA A 227 -10.52 -20.25 23.05
N ASN A 228 -11.32 -19.39 23.69
CA ASN A 228 -12.43 -19.75 24.58
C ASN A 228 -13.75 -19.08 24.17
N ASP A 229 -13.85 -18.52 22.95
CA ASP A 229 -15.05 -17.85 22.46
C ASP A 229 -16.09 -18.86 21.95
N ILE A 230 -17.10 -19.14 22.77
CA ILE A 230 -18.21 -20.07 22.50
C ILE A 230 -19.31 -19.47 21.59
N GLY A 231 -19.13 -18.23 21.12
CA GLY A 231 -20.13 -17.48 20.37
C GLY A 231 -21.23 -16.88 21.26
N ASP A 232 -22.05 -16.03 20.67
CA ASP A 232 -23.31 -15.55 21.26
C ASP A 232 -24.28 -15.10 20.14
N SER A 233 -25.53 -14.82 20.51
CA SER A 233 -26.61 -14.48 19.57
C SER A 233 -26.75 -12.98 19.29
N THR A 234 -25.81 -12.14 19.72
CA THR A 234 -25.83 -10.68 19.55
C THR A 234 -25.12 -10.22 18.28
N TYR A 235 -25.16 -8.91 18.00
CA TYR A 235 -24.37 -8.31 16.91
C TYR A 235 -22.97 -7.97 17.39
N ARG A 236 -21.97 -8.63 16.80
CA ARG A 236 -20.54 -8.43 17.06
C ARG A 236 -19.92 -7.50 16.03
N ARG A 237 -18.89 -6.75 16.43
CA ARG A 237 -18.07 -5.87 15.57
C ARG A 237 -16.73 -5.57 16.24
N SER A 238 -15.73 -5.15 15.48
CA SER A 238 -14.48 -4.61 16.00
C SER A 238 -14.45 -3.08 15.92
N TYR A 239 -14.37 -2.41 17.07
CA TYR A 239 -14.08 -0.99 17.16
C TYR A 239 -12.61 -0.70 16.83
N TRP A 240 -11.69 -1.62 17.13
CA TRP A 240 -10.27 -1.48 16.78
C TRP A 240 -10.08 -1.43 15.26
N TYR A 241 -10.61 -2.43 14.54
CA TYR A 241 -10.60 -2.47 13.08
C TYR A 241 -11.31 -1.27 12.47
N GLY A 242 -12.50 -0.92 12.99
CA GLY A 242 -13.25 0.24 12.56
C GLY A 242 -12.43 1.53 12.62
N LEU A 243 -11.76 1.78 13.76
CA LEU A 243 -10.92 2.95 13.96
C LEU A 243 -9.70 2.95 13.03
N PHE A 244 -8.81 1.95 13.11
CA PHE A 244 -7.56 1.95 12.35
C PHE A 244 -7.78 1.85 10.84
N GLY A 245 -8.78 1.08 10.40
CA GLY A 245 -9.21 1.03 9.00
C GLY A 245 -9.75 2.37 8.51
N SER A 246 -10.56 3.09 9.31
CA SER A 246 -11.05 4.43 8.92
C SER A 246 -9.92 5.45 8.77
N VAL A 247 -8.93 5.42 9.68
CA VAL A 247 -7.73 6.28 9.62
C VAL A 247 -6.91 5.97 8.37
N TRP A 248 -6.76 4.69 8.01
CA TRP A 248 -6.03 4.27 6.81
C TRP A 248 -6.74 4.67 5.51
N ILE A 249 -8.06 4.42 5.39
CA ILE A 249 -8.88 4.84 4.24
C ILE A 249 -8.86 6.37 4.10
N MET A 250 -8.99 7.12 5.20
CA MET A 250 -8.86 8.58 5.20
C MET A 250 -7.47 9.02 4.72
N TYR A 251 -6.39 8.40 5.21
CA TYR A 251 -5.03 8.72 4.79
C TYR A 251 -4.81 8.47 3.29
N ARG A 252 -5.21 7.30 2.79
CA ARG A 252 -5.16 6.96 1.36
C ARG A 252 -5.98 7.95 0.51
N THR A 253 -7.16 8.36 0.97
CA THR A 253 -8.01 9.35 0.29
C THR A 253 -7.33 10.73 0.20
N LEU A 254 -6.71 11.20 1.28
CA LEU A 254 -5.99 12.48 1.33
C LEU A 254 -4.73 12.45 0.44
N LEU A 255 -4.01 11.32 0.42
CA LEU A 255 -2.88 11.07 -0.47
C LEU A 255 -3.32 11.08 -1.95
N LEU A 256 -4.42 10.42 -2.30
CA LEU A 256 -4.93 10.44 -3.68
C LEU A 256 -5.39 11.84 -4.09
N ARG A 257 -6.00 12.63 -3.19
CA ARG A 257 -6.33 14.04 -3.44
C ARG A 257 -5.08 14.89 -3.70
N ARG A 258 -3.99 14.68 -2.95
CA ARG A 258 -2.68 15.32 -3.20
C ARG A 258 -2.13 14.95 -4.58
N SER A 259 -2.13 13.65 -4.90
CA SER A 259 -1.68 13.12 -6.20
C SER A 259 -2.49 13.71 -7.37
N TYR A 260 -3.83 13.71 -7.31
CA TYR A 260 -4.71 14.30 -8.33
C TYR A 260 -4.32 15.75 -8.64
N VAL A 261 -4.10 16.57 -7.61
CA VAL A 261 -3.73 17.98 -7.81
C VAL A 261 -2.33 18.11 -8.42
N SER A 262 -1.37 17.25 -8.03
CA SER A 262 -0.04 17.22 -8.66
C SER A 262 -0.12 16.82 -10.14
N CYS A 263 -0.82 15.74 -10.47
CA CYS A 263 -1.06 15.27 -11.84
C CYS A 263 -1.75 16.34 -12.70
N LYS A 264 -2.77 17.01 -12.15
CA LYS A 264 -3.49 18.10 -12.82
C LYS A 264 -2.59 19.31 -13.09
N ARG A 265 -1.81 19.76 -12.09
CA ARG A 265 -0.85 20.87 -12.23
C ARG A 265 0.26 20.55 -13.22
N TYR A 266 0.82 19.34 -13.16
CA TYR A 266 1.91 18.91 -14.02
C TYR A 266 1.45 18.74 -15.47
N GLY A 267 0.31 18.09 -15.70
CA GLY A 267 -0.32 18.00 -17.01
C GLY A 267 -0.59 19.39 -17.61
N GLN A 268 -1.14 20.33 -16.83
CA GLN A 268 -1.33 21.72 -17.28
C GLN A 268 -0.02 22.45 -17.58
N ARG A 269 1.11 22.07 -16.96
CA ARG A 269 2.44 22.62 -17.26
C ARG A 269 2.99 22.03 -18.56
N CYS A 270 2.86 20.72 -18.76
CA CYS A 270 3.20 20.04 -20.01
C CYS A 270 2.36 20.56 -21.20
N ASP A 271 1.03 20.69 -21.04
CA ASP A 271 0.14 21.23 -22.08
C ASP A 271 0.56 22.65 -22.51
N ARG A 272 0.93 23.53 -21.54
CA ARG A 272 1.42 24.90 -21.81
C ARG A 272 2.77 24.95 -22.51
N LEU A 273 3.66 24.01 -22.20
CA LEU A 273 4.98 23.87 -22.82
C LEU A 273 4.92 23.04 -24.11
N ARG A 274 3.72 22.71 -24.63
CA ARG A 274 3.48 21.88 -25.83
C ARG A 274 4.15 20.51 -25.78
N GLU A 275 4.26 19.94 -24.57
CA GLU A 275 5.15 18.84 -24.24
C GLU A 275 4.39 17.53 -23.99
N PRO A 276 4.18 16.66 -24.99
CA PRO A 276 3.28 15.50 -24.90
C PRO A 276 3.77 14.45 -23.87
N MET A 277 2.86 13.93 -23.05
CA MET A 277 3.14 12.85 -22.09
C MET A 277 2.74 11.50 -22.67
N ARG A 278 3.70 10.56 -22.78
CA ARG A 278 3.41 9.18 -23.20
C ARG A 278 2.67 8.45 -22.06
N PHE A 279 1.97 7.36 -22.39
CA PHE A 279 1.29 6.54 -21.38
C PHE A 279 2.26 6.02 -20.30
N LYS A 280 3.41 5.48 -20.71
CA LYS A 280 4.49 4.99 -19.82
C LYS A 280 4.95 6.08 -18.84
N ASP A 281 5.25 7.26 -19.36
CA ASP A 281 5.74 8.41 -18.56
C ASP A 281 4.67 8.88 -17.57
N SER A 282 3.41 8.81 -17.97
CA SER A 282 2.26 9.14 -17.12
C SER A 282 2.09 8.13 -15.98
N VAL A 283 2.34 6.83 -16.22
CA VAL A 283 2.34 5.81 -15.16
C VAL A 283 3.46 6.05 -14.14
N VAL A 284 4.67 6.38 -14.60
CA VAL A 284 5.80 6.73 -13.70
C VAL A 284 5.43 7.93 -12.83
N TYR A 285 5.02 9.05 -13.43
CA TYR A 285 4.66 10.27 -12.71
C TYR A 285 3.53 10.05 -11.70
N VAL A 286 2.45 9.36 -12.13
CA VAL A 286 1.32 9.04 -11.26
C VAL A 286 1.76 8.21 -10.06
N GLN A 287 2.57 7.17 -10.25
CA GLN A 287 3.05 6.33 -9.16
C GLN A 287 3.99 7.07 -8.18
N GLU A 288 4.88 7.96 -8.64
CA GLU A 288 5.66 8.82 -7.74
C GLU A 288 4.76 9.80 -6.95
N SER A 289 3.77 10.41 -7.59
CA SER A 289 2.86 11.35 -6.91
C SER A 289 2.01 10.69 -5.80
N MET A 290 1.72 9.39 -5.95
CA MET A 290 1.00 8.54 -4.99
C MET A 290 1.90 7.90 -3.93
N ARG A 291 3.15 8.34 -3.78
CA ARG A 291 4.07 7.90 -2.73
C ARG A 291 3.46 8.07 -1.33
N LEU A 292 3.58 7.00 -0.52
CA LEU A 292 3.03 6.93 0.84
C LEU A 292 3.66 7.93 1.81
N SER A 293 4.97 8.16 1.73
CA SER A 293 5.71 9.10 2.57
C SER A 293 5.80 10.50 1.95
N ALA A 294 5.87 11.53 2.81
CA ALA A 294 6.20 12.90 2.39
C ALA A 294 7.72 13.12 2.26
N HIS A 295 8.14 14.09 1.45
CA HIS A 295 9.54 14.52 1.35
C HIS A 295 9.97 15.23 2.65
N GLY A 296 10.97 14.65 3.32
CA GLY A 296 11.39 15.04 4.67
C GLY A 296 10.77 14.20 5.80
N ALA A 297 10.02 13.14 5.49
CA ALA A 297 9.53 12.20 6.51
C ALA A 297 10.69 11.58 7.32
N ARG A 298 10.49 11.50 8.65
CA ARG A 298 11.39 10.79 9.60
C ARG A 298 10.96 9.33 9.75
N ASN A 299 11.86 8.44 10.19
CA ASN A 299 11.58 6.99 10.20
C ASN A 299 10.47 6.56 11.18
N TYR A 300 10.16 7.30 12.25
CA TYR A 300 8.96 7.01 13.05
C TYR A 300 7.66 7.23 12.28
N HIS A 301 7.60 8.23 11.38
CA HIS A 301 6.44 8.40 10.48
C HIS A 301 6.36 7.25 9.48
N ARG A 302 7.50 6.79 8.95
CA ARG A 302 7.55 5.61 8.06
C ARG A 302 7.08 4.34 8.78
N ALA A 303 7.52 4.12 10.02
CA ALA A 303 7.06 2.99 10.84
C ALA A 303 5.54 3.03 11.09
N ALA A 304 4.97 4.20 11.41
CA ALA A 304 3.52 4.37 11.56
C ALA A 304 2.75 4.09 10.25
N LEU A 305 3.29 4.50 9.09
CA LEU A 305 2.73 4.12 7.78
C LEU A 305 2.85 2.63 7.50
N THR A 306 3.97 2.00 7.86
CA THR A 306 4.15 0.54 7.71
C THR A 306 3.13 -0.22 8.56
N TYR A 307 2.85 0.22 9.79
CA TYR A 307 1.84 -0.40 10.64
C TYR A 307 0.44 -0.34 10.01
N LEU A 308 -0.03 0.86 9.60
CA LEU A 308 -1.34 1.00 8.93
C LEU A 308 -1.42 0.20 7.61
N LEU A 309 -0.30 0.09 6.89
CA LEU A 309 -0.20 -0.70 5.67
C LEU A 309 -0.24 -2.21 5.92
N VAL A 310 0.29 -2.69 7.06
CA VAL A 310 0.17 -4.09 7.50
C VAL A 310 -1.27 -4.42 7.92
N GLU A 311 -1.95 -3.56 8.67
CA GLU A 311 -3.37 -3.74 9.00
C GLU A 311 -4.26 -3.79 7.74
N GLY A 312 -3.96 -2.92 6.75
CA GLY A 312 -4.59 -2.97 5.43
C GLY A 312 -4.25 -4.25 4.65
N LEU A 313 -3.03 -4.77 4.77
CA LEU A 313 -2.58 -6.00 4.11
C LEU A 313 -3.20 -7.25 4.74
N MET A 314 -3.43 -7.30 6.06
CA MET A 314 -4.16 -8.40 6.70
C MET A 314 -5.61 -8.48 6.21
N SER A 315 -6.27 -7.32 6.04
CA SER A 315 -7.60 -7.23 5.43
C SER A 315 -7.59 -7.78 3.99
N ASP A 316 -6.57 -7.39 3.21
CA ASP A 316 -6.46 -7.83 1.83
C ASP A 316 -6.16 -9.33 1.72
N LEU A 317 -5.36 -9.89 2.64
CA LEU A 317 -5.03 -11.31 2.72
C LEU A 317 -6.25 -12.16 3.11
N PHE A 318 -7.06 -11.71 4.07
CA PHE A 318 -8.27 -12.43 4.47
C PHE A 318 -9.29 -12.52 3.33
N MET A 319 -9.42 -11.44 2.54
CA MET A 319 -10.30 -11.43 1.35
C MET A 319 -9.87 -12.39 0.23
N LEU A 320 -8.66 -12.97 0.30
CA LEU A 320 -8.18 -13.98 -0.66
C LEU A 320 -8.49 -15.41 -0.23
N ILE A 321 -8.64 -15.65 1.07
CA ILE A 321 -9.04 -16.96 1.60
C ILE A 321 -10.56 -17.09 1.65
N ALA A 322 -11.27 -15.96 1.67
CA ALA A 322 -12.71 -15.89 1.88
C ALA A 322 -13.54 -15.46 0.64
N GLN A 323 -12.95 -15.40 -0.56
CA GLN A 323 -13.68 -15.13 -1.81
C GLN A 323 -13.12 -15.93 -2.98
N ASP A 324 -14.03 -16.39 -3.83
CA ASP A 324 -13.72 -17.13 -5.05
C ASP A 324 -13.81 -16.29 -6.34
N GLY A 325 -13.36 -16.89 -7.44
CA GLY A 325 -13.59 -16.38 -8.79
C GLY A 325 -12.83 -15.10 -9.16
N ILE A 326 -13.45 -14.26 -10.00
CA ILE A 326 -12.76 -13.12 -10.64
C ILE A 326 -12.43 -12.01 -9.62
N PHE A 327 -13.27 -11.79 -8.61
CA PHE A 327 -13.00 -10.78 -7.57
C PHE A 327 -11.78 -11.14 -6.72
N ALA A 328 -11.57 -12.43 -6.40
CA ALA A 328 -10.35 -12.91 -5.75
C ALA A 328 -9.10 -12.63 -6.61
N LYS A 329 -9.18 -12.87 -7.93
CA LYS A 329 -8.09 -12.57 -8.88
C LYS A 329 -7.73 -11.08 -8.92
N VAL A 330 -8.71 -10.18 -8.82
CA VAL A 330 -8.46 -8.73 -8.68
C VAL A 330 -7.87 -8.39 -7.30
N GLN A 331 -8.34 -9.04 -6.24
CA GLN A 331 -7.88 -8.81 -4.87
C GLN A 331 -6.39 -9.18 -4.68
N TYR A 332 -5.86 -10.19 -5.39
CA TYR A 332 -4.43 -10.52 -5.34
C TYR A 332 -3.54 -9.37 -5.87
N ILE A 333 -4.05 -8.57 -6.81
CA ILE A 333 -3.34 -7.38 -7.33
C ILE A 333 -3.26 -6.29 -6.25
N SER A 334 -4.29 -6.15 -5.41
CA SER A 334 -4.26 -5.25 -4.24
C SER A 334 -3.22 -5.71 -3.20
N LEU A 335 -3.18 -7.02 -2.89
CA LEU A 335 -2.16 -7.59 -2.00
C LEU A 335 -0.74 -7.29 -2.52
N GLY A 336 -0.47 -7.56 -3.80
CA GLY A 336 0.82 -7.29 -4.43
C GLY A 336 1.20 -5.81 -4.36
N TYR A 337 0.27 -4.90 -4.65
CA TYR A 337 0.48 -3.45 -4.54
C TYR A 337 0.76 -2.99 -3.10
N ASN A 338 0.03 -3.51 -2.11
CA ASN A 338 0.25 -3.16 -0.70
C ASN A 338 1.58 -3.73 -0.18
N LEU A 339 1.96 -4.95 -0.54
CA LEU A 339 3.25 -5.54 -0.17
C LEU A 339 4.44 -4.84 -0.86
N ALA A 340 4.32 -4.46 -2.12
CA ALA A 340 5.29 -3.59 -2.80
C ALA A 340 5.41 -2.22 -2.09
N GLY A 341 4.33 -1.74 -1.47
CA GLY A 341 4.34 -0.58 -0.58
C GLY A 341 5.16 -0.82 0.69
N VAL A 342 5.04 -1.98 1.34
CA VAL A 342 5.81 -2.36 2.54
C VAL A 342 7.31 -2.42 2.19
N LEU A 343 7.68 -3.16 1.14
CA LEU A 343 9.06 -3.27 0.68
C LEU A 343 9.67 -1.90 0.35
N SER A 344 8.90 -1.02 -0.31
CA SER A 344 9.30 0.36 -0.58
C SER A 344 9.52 1.16 0.70
N MET A 345 8.62 1.08 1.69
CA MET A 345 8.72 1.84 2.94
C MET A 345 9.89 1.37 3.81
N LEU A 346 10.16 0.05 3.83
CA LEU A 346 11.32 -0.53 4.49
C LEU A 346 12.62 -0.06 3.84
N PHE A 347 12.73 -0.12 2.51
CA PHE A 347 13.92 0.35 1.79
C PHE A 347 14.14 1.86 1.96
N GLU A 348 13.09 2.69 1.96
CA GLU A 348 13.19 4.11 2.28
C GLU A 348 13.79 4.38 3.67
N MET A 349 13.45 3.55 4.68
CA MET A 349 14.03 3.69 6.02
C MET A 349 15.53 3.39 6.02
N VAL A 350 15.96 2.33 5.32
CA VAL A 350 17.39 1.96 5.19
C VAL A 350 18.17 3.00 4.36
N GLU A 351 17.62 3.47 3.24
CA GLU A 351 18.22 4.51 2.39
C GLU A 351 18.39 5.83 3.17
N THR A 352 17.39 6.25 3.94
CA THR A 352 17.49 7.49 4.77
C THR A 352 18.37 7.36 6.01
N MET A 353 18.72 6.13 6.44
CA MET A 353 19.73 5.88 7.48
C MET A 353 21.16 5.85 6.92
N ASN A 354 21.35 5.96 5.60
CA ASN A 354 22.65 5.87 4.91
C ASN A 354 23.45 4.58 5.25
N TRP A 355 22.74 3.47 5.50
CA TRP A 355 23.34 2.16 5.85
C TRP A 355 23.96 1.42 4.66
N MET A 356 23.86 1.96 3.44
CA MET A 356 24.40 1.37 2.21
C MET A 356 25.28 2.40 1.48
N GLY A 357 26.45 1.96 1.00
CA GLY A 357 27.26 2.74 0.06
C GLY A 357 26.59 2.85 -1.32
N GLU A 358 27.08 3.78 -2.16
CA GLU A 358 26.39 4.14 -3.41
C GLU A 358 26.25 2.97 -4.41
N LYS A 359 27.29 2.12 -4.55
CA LYS A 359 27.24 0.95 -5.45
C LYS A 359 26.16 -0.07 -5.03
N PRO A 360 26.12 -0.59 -3.78
CA PRO A 360 25.04 -1.49 -3.36
C PRO A 360 23.67 -0.79 -3.30
N ARG A 361 23.58 0.51 -2.98
CA ARG A 361 22.32 1.26 -3.06
C ARG A 361 21.77 1.25 -4.48
N CYS A 362 22.59 1.58 -5.48
CA CYS A 362 22.21 1.53 -6.89
C CYS A 362 21.82 0.12 -7.35
N LEU A 363 22.59 -0.91 -6.95
CA LEU A 363 22.31 -2.31 -7.28
C LEU A 363 20.91 -2.75 -6.78
N VAL A 364 20.63 -2.54 -5.49
CA VAL A 364 19.35 -2.91 -4.88
C VAL A 364 18.20 -2.10 -5.49
N LYS A 365 18.38 -0.78 -5.67
CA LYS A 365 17.33 0.09 -6.22
C LYS A 365 17.02 -0.25 -7.68
N ARG A 366 18.01 -0.63 -8.49
CA ARG A 366 17.81 -1.03 -9.90
C ARG A 366 17.27 -2.46 -10.05
N LEU A 367 17.69 -3.42 -9.21
CA LEU A 367 17.17 -4.80 -9.28
C LEU A 367 15.73 -4.94 -8.74
N ILE A 368 15.45 -4.37 -7.57
CA ILE A 368 14.19 -4.63 -6.84
C ILE A 368 13.19 -3.48 -7.00
N PHE A 369 13.64 -2.24 -7.19
CA PHE A 369 12.80 -1.04 -7.21
C PHE A 369 12.84 -0.32 -8.56
N ASN A 370 12.61 -1.05 -9.65
CA ASN A 370 12.47 -0.48 -11.00
C ASN A 370 11.04 -0.59 -11.56
N TYR A 371 10.67 0.37 -12.41
CA TYR A 371 9.34 0.48 -13.00
C TYR A 371 9.02 -0.63 -14.02
N GLU A 372 10.02 -1.22 -14.67
CA GLU A 372 9.81 -2.29 -15.64
C GLU A 372 9.36 -3.62 -15.01
N THR A 373 9.90 -4.00 -13.84
CA THR A 373 9.58 -5.28 -13.19
C THR A 373 8.71 -5.17 -11.94
N ALA A 374 8.39 -3.96 -11.45
CA ALA A 374 7.58 -3.73 -10.24
C ALA A 374 6.09 -4.09 -10.32
N LEU A 375 5.64 -4.72 -11.41
CA LEU A 375 4.35 -5.42 -11.51
C LEU A 375 4.50 -6.91 -11.87
N LEU A 376 5.68 -7.33 -12.36
CA LEU A 376 5.90 -8.70 -12.85
C LEU A 376 5.98 -9.71 -11.70
N GLY A 377 6.71 -9.37 -10.63
CA GLY A 377 6.79 -10.21 -9.42
C GLY A 377 5.41 -10.37 -8.77
N GLU A 378 4.67 -9.27 -8.68
CA GLU A 378 3.32 -9.19 -8.12
C GLU A 378 2.31 -10.03 -8.90
N LEU A 379 2.30 -9.94 -10.24
CA LEU A 379 1.38 -10.71 -11.09
C LEU A 379 1.68 -12.22 -11.07
N VAL A 380 2.95 -12.62 -11.10
CA VAL A 380 3.31 -14.05 -11.03
C VAL A 380 3.03 -14.60 -9.62
N CYS A 381 3.32 -13.84 -8.56
CA CYS A 381 3.00 -14.25 -7.20
C CYS A 381 1.48 -14.33 -6.97
N SER A 382 0.70 -13.37 -7.51
CA SER A 382 -0.76 -13.41 -7.56
C SER A 382 -1.30 -14.69 -8.21
N ALA A 383 -0.69 -15.14 -9.31
CA ALA A 383 -1.12 -16.37 -9.99
C ALA A 383 -0.74 -17.66 -9.23
N ALA A 384 0.37 -17.64 -8.48
CA ALA A 384 0.90 -18.82 -7.79
C ALA A 384 0.43 -18.97 -6.32
N MET A 385 -0.14 -17.93 -5.71
CA MET A 385 -0.40 -17.87 -4.26
C MET A 385 -1.27 -19.02 -3.73
N GLN A 386 -2.35 -19.33 -4.43
CA GLN A 386 -3.35 -20.34 -4.04
C GLN A 386 -2.73 -21.75 -3.97
N PHE A 387 -1.83 -22.06 -4.91
CA PHE A 387 -1.02 -23.27 -4.93
C PHE A 387 0.06 -23.24 -3.83
N TYR A 388 0.75 -22.11 -3.66
CA TYR A 388 1.77 -21.95 -2.61
C TYR A 388 1.21 -22.17 -1.21
N LEU A 389 0.07 -21.55 -0.86
CA LEU A 389 -0.61 -21.76 0.43
C LEU A 389 -1.03 -23.23 0.62
N THR A 390 -1.58 -23.85 -0.43
CA THR A 390 -2.00 -25.26 -0.41
C THR A 390 -0.83 -26.22 -0.17
N CYS A 391 0.29 -26.04 -0.88
CA CYS A 391 1.50 -26.84 -0.69
C CYS A 391 2.17 -26.57 0.66
N LEU A 392 2.17 -25.32 1.13
CA LEU A 392 2.70 -24.95 2.44
C LEU A 392 1.90 -25.62 3.56
N ASN A 393 0.56 -25.58 3.51
CA ASN A 393 -0.28 -26.22 4.52
C ASN A 393 -0.19 -27.75 4.47
N LYS A 394 -0.13 -28.37 3.28
CA LYS A 394 0.09 -29.82 3.12
C LYS A 394 1.52 -30.30 3.43
N SER A 395 2.42 -29.41 3.86
CA SER A 395 3.77 -29.78 4.32
C SER A 395 3.78 -30.34 5.76
N SER A 396 4.96 -30.44 6.37
CA SER A 396 5.13 -30.75 7.80
C SER A 396 4.33 -29.85 8.74
N LEU A 397 3.87 -28.67 8.28
CA LEU A 397 2.94 -27.82 9.01
C LEU A 397 1.65 -28.54 9.43
N LYS A 398 1.14 -29.57 8.73
CA LYS A 398 -0.03 -30.35 9.19
C LYS A 398 0.16 -30.91 10.60
N GLY A 399 1.40 -31.31 10.96
CA GLY A 399 1.74 -31.84 12.28
C GLY A 399 1.95 -30.80 13.39
N SER A 400 1.78 -29.50 13.13
CA SER A 400 2.22 -28.45 14.09
C SER A 400 1.27 -28.15 15.26
N LYS A 401 0.11 -28.82 15.35
CA LYS A 401 -0.86 -28.63 16.45
C LYS A 401 -0.23 -28.70 17.86
N PRO A 402 0.59 -29.71 18.23
CA PRO A 402 1.13 -29.81 19.59
C PRO A 402 2.12 -28.69 19.93
N LEU A 403 2.80 -28.13 18.93
CA LEU A 403 3.75 -27.03 19.12
C LEU A 403 3.02 -25.69 19.28
N ALA A 404 1.90 -25.50 18.58
CA ALA A 404 1.00 -24.38 18.81
C ALA A 404 0.33 -24.45 20.19
N GLU A 405 0.00 -25.64 20.68
CA GLU A 405 -0.54 -25.86 22.03
C GLU A 405 0.53 -25.58 23.11
N ALA A 406 1.79 -25.93 22.88
CA ALA A 406 2.89 -25.69 23.81
C ALA A 406 3.35 -24.21 23.90
N VAL A 407 3.16 -23.41 22.84
CA VAL A 407 3.68 -22.02 22.73
C VAL A 407 2.56 -20.97 22.64
N SER A 408 1.30 -21.39 22.57
CA SER A 408 0.09 -20.65 22.16
C SER A 408 -0.06 -20.41 20.66
N TYR A 409 -1.30 -20.55 20.17
CA TYR A 409 -1.67 -20.36 18.77
C TYR A 409 -1.33 -18.96 18.25
N TYR A 410 -1.44 -17.91 19.07
CA TYR A 410 -1.08 -16.54 18.70
C TYR A 410 0.40 -16.41 18.31
N VAL A 411 1.31 -16.92 19.16
CA VAL A 411 2.76 -16.86 18.89
C VAL A 411 3.13 -17.77 17.72
N TRP A 412 2.51 -18.96 17.61
CA TRP A 412 2.74 -19.85 16.47
C TRP A 412 2.21 -19.28 15.14
N SER A 413 1.14 -18.48 15.17
CA SER A 413 0.62 -17.77 14.01
C SER A 413 1.58 -16.72 13.45
N LEU A 414 2.37 -16.07 14.31
CA LEU A 414 3.45 -15.17 13.85
C LEU A 414 4.53 -15.95 13.06
N VAL A 415 4.78 -17.22 13.41
CA VAL A 415 5.69 -18.10 12.65
C VAL A 415 5.05 -18.52 11.33
N GLY A 416 3.78 -18.95 11.33
CA GLY A 416 3.05 -19.34 10.12
C GLY A 416 2.92 -18.22 9.09
N HIS A 417 2.48 -17.03 9.53
CA HIS A 417 2.45 -15.83 8.69
C HIS A 417 3.84 -15.37 8.28
N GLY A 418 4.84 -15.51 9.16
CA GLY A 418 6.24 -15.23 8.84
C GLY A 418 6.76 -16.06 7.66
N ILE A 419 6.47 -17.36 7.64
CA ILE A 419 6.84 -18.26 6.53
C ILE A 419 6.16 -17.81 5.23
N ILE A 420 4.85 -17.53 5.26
CA ILE A 420 4.08 -17.03 4.11
C ILE A 420 4.71 -15.74 3.56
N VAL A 421 4.86 -14.71 4.40
CA VAL A 421 5.33 -13.39 3.98
C VAL A 421 6.77 -13.45 3.46
N LEU A 422 7.66 -14.22 4.11
CA LEU A 422 9.04 -14.39 3.64
C LEU A 422 9.12 -15.14 2.30
N GLY A 423 8.31 -16.18 2.10
CA GLY A 423 8.22 -16.90 0.83
C GLY A 423 7.72 -16.01 -0.31
N ILE A 424 6.65 -15.25 -0.07
CA ILE A 424 6.10 -14.26 -1.02
C ILE A 424 7.15 -13.21 -1.38
N VAL A 425 7.82 -12.61 -0.39
CA VAL A 425 8.87 -11.59 -0.60
C VAL A 425 10.04 -12.18 -1.38
N PHE A 426 10.46 -13.41 -1.07
CA PHE A 426 11.52 -14.10 -1.80
C PHE A 426 11.17 -14.32 -3.28
N VAL A 427 9.95 -14.77 -3.59
CA VAL A 427 9.47 -14.95 -4.97
C VAL A 427 9.41 -13.61 -5.71
N ILE A 428 8.78 -12.58 -5.12
CA ILE A 428 8.64 -11.25 -5.75
C ILE A 428 10.02 -10.62 -6.02
N THR A 429 10.93 -10.64 -5.04
CA THR A 429 12.28 -10.05 -5.20
C THR A 429 13.14 -10.84 -6.19
N SER A 430 13.02 -12.17 -6.24
CA SER A 430 13.72 -13.01 -7.21
C SER A 430 13.26 -12.74 -8.64
N ILE A 431 11.94 -12.68 -8.88
CA ILE A 431 11.37 -12.42 -10.21
C ILE A 431 11.69 -10.99 -10.67
N ARG A 432 11.54 -9.99 -9.79
CA ARG A 432 11.91 -8.60 -10.08
C ARG A 432 13.38 -8.47 -10.49
N SER A 433 14.28 -9.12 -9.74
CA SER A 433 15.73 -9.09 -9.98
C SER A 433 16.11 -9.83 -11.26
N LEU A 434 15.55 -11.02 -11.52
CA LEU A 434 15.80 -11.80 -12.73
C LEU A 434 15.32 -11.04 -13.98
N GLY A 435 14.11 -10.47 -13.94
CA GLY A 435 13.59 -9.64 -15.01
C GLY A 435 14.44 -8.39 -15.26
N ALA A 436 14.97 -7.76 -14.20
CA ALA A 436 15.87 -6.61 -14.32
C ALA A 436 17.21 -6.99 -14.96
N ILE A 437 17.81 -8.12 -14.55
CA ILE A 437 19.04 -8.66 -15.14
C ILE A 437 18.85 -8.95 -16.64
N ILE A 438 17.75 -9.62 -17.01
CA ILE A 438 17.42 -9.94 -18.40
C ILE A 438 17.19 -8.65 -19.21
N SER A 439 16.36 -7.73 -18.71
CA SER A 439 16.05 -6.46 -19.38
C SER A 439 17.30 -5.61 -19.63
N VAL A 440 18.18 -5.49 -18.63
CA VAL A 440 19.44 -4.75 -18.74
C VAL A 440 20.41 -5.45 -19.69
N ARG A 441 20.56 -6.77 -19.60
CA ARG A 441 21.45 -7.55 -20.48
C ARG A 441 21.02 -7.52 -21.96
N TRP A 442 19.71 -7.43 -22.22
CA TRP A 442 19.14 -7.28 -23.56
C TRP A 442 19.30 -5.84 -24.07
N THR A 443 18.89 -4.84 -23.29
CA THR A 443 18.82 -3.44 -23.74
C THR A 443 20.18 -2.76 -23.84
N PHE A 444 21.14 -3.11 -22.97
CA PHE A 444 22.43 -2.43 -22.87
C PHE A 444 23.64 -3.34 -23.17
N GLY A 445 23.41 -4.63 -23.51
CA GLY A 445 24.45 -5.62 -23.75
C GLY A 445 25.31 -6.01 -22.54
N SER A 446 25.26 -5.25 -21.44
CA SER A 446 26.14 -5.35 -20.28
C SER A 446 25.39 -5.08 -18.97
N LEU A 447 25.78 -5.79 -17.91
CA LEU A 447 25.23 -5.60 -16.55
C LEU A 447 25.87 -4.41 -15.80
N ALA A 448 26.82 -3.69 -16.40
CA ALA A 448 27.50 -2.54 -15.77
C ALA A 448 26.52 -1.45 -15.28
N LEU A 449 25.37 -1.30 -15.93
CA LEU A 449 24.30 -0.38 -15.54
C LEU A 449 23.73 -0.68 -14.13
N LEU A 450 23.81 -1.92 -13.64
CA LEU A 450 23.33 -2.25 -12.29
C LEU A 450 24.21 -1.64 -11.18
N LEU A 451 25.51 -1.42 -11.45
CA LEU A 451 26.50 -1.00 -10.45
C LEU A 451 27.05 0.42 -10.65
N SER A 452 26.98 0.98 -11.86
CA SER A 452 27.61 2.26 -12.18
C SER A 452 26.83 3.45 -11.59
N PRO A 453 27.43 4.31 -10.76
CA PRO A 453 26.70 5.41 -10.14
C PRO A 453 26.34 6.48 -11.19
N CYS A 454 25.24 7.19 -10.93
CA CYS A 454 24.81 8.35 -11.70
C CYS A 454 24.50 9.49 -10.72
N CYS A 455 25.10 10.67 -10.90
CA CYS A 455 24.94 11.80 -9.98
C CYS A 455 23.47 12.24 -9.80
N VAL A 456 22.61 11.98 -10.79
CA VAL A 456 21.16 12.21 -10.71
C VAL A 456 20.50 11.28 -9.69
N ASP A 457 20.89 9.99 -9.63
CA ASP A 457 20.39 9.04 -8.63
C ASP A 457 20.83 9.42 -7.21
N THR A 458 21.97 10.11 -7.07
CA THR A 458 22.48 10.68 -5.81
C THR A 458 21.71 11.94 -5.42
N ALA A 459 21.51 12.88 -6.37
CA ALA A 459 20.84 14.15 -6.14
C ALA A 459 19.34 14.00 -5.81
N ILE A 460 18.65 13.11 -6.54
CA ILE A 460 17.28 12.70 -6.21
C ILE A 460 17.26 11.93 -4.89
N GLY A 461 18.18 10.97 -4.74
CA GLY A 461 18.37 10.17 -3.53
C GLY A 461 17.08 9.44 -3.12
N PRO A 462 16.61 9.58 -1.88
CA PRO A 462 15.39 8.94 -1.42
C PRO A 462 14.10 9.57 -1.96
N ARG A 463 14.13 10.73 -2.66
CA ARG A 463 12.91 11.47 -3.05
C ARG A 463 12.10 10.81 -4.17
N CYS A 464 12.72 9.95 -4.96
CA CYS A 464 12.08 9.07 -5.95
C CYS A 464 11.97 7.64 -5.38
N LYS A 465 10.82 6.99 -5.62
CA LYS A 465 10.47 5.66 -5.12
C LYS A 465 11.13 4.57 -5.95
N MET A 466 11.07 4.66 -7.28
CA MET A 466 11.55 3.60 -8.19
C MET A 466 12.30 4.16 -9.42
N ILE A 467 13.17 3.34 -10.03
CA ILE A 467 14.05 3.70 -11.14
C ILE A 467 13.47 3.24 -12.48
N LEU A 468 13.82 3.87 -13.60
CA LEU A 468 13.44 3.41 -14.95
C LEU A 468 14.67 2.92 -15.70
N LEU A 469 14.84 1.60 -15.84
CA LEU A 469 16.06 0.98 -16.39
C LEU A 469 16.28 1.33 -17.86
N SER A 470 15.22 1.26 -18.67
CA SER A 470 15.21 1.69 -20.07
C SER A 470 15.28 3.21 -20.25
N GLY A 471 15.22 3.96 -19.14
CA GLY A 471 15.31 5.41 -19.11
C GLY A 471 16.74 5.98 -19.04
N TYR A 472 17.74 5.11 -18.83
CA TYR A 472 19.15 5.46 -18.94
C TYR A 472 19.67 5.40 -20.39
N VAL A 473 20.85 6.00 -20.61
CA VAL A 473 21.67 5.95 -21.82
C VAL A 473 23.16 6.02 -21.43
N TRP A 474 24.05 5.52 -22.28
CA TRP A 474 25.50 5.66 -22.11
C TRP A 474 26.05 6.73 -23.06
N GLU A 475 26.75 7.72 -22.53
CA GLU A 475 27.34 8.84 -23.29
C GLU A 475 28.79 9.05 -22.82
N ASP A 476 29.77 8.87 -23.72
CA ASP A 476 31.21 8.98 -23.40
C ASP A 476 31.65 8.13 -22.20
N GLY A 477 31.10 6.92 -22.07
CA GLY A 477 31.35 6.02 -20.93
C GLY A 477 30.67 6.44 -19.61
N ARG A 478 29.82 7.48 -19.64
CA ARG A 478 29.05 7.97 -18.49
C ARG A 478 27.61 7.42 -18.55
N LEU A 479 27.07 7.03 -17.40
CA LEU A 479 25.66 6.63 -17.29
C LEU A 479 24.80 7.88 -17.07
N CYS A 480 23.94 8.20 -18.04
CA CYS A 480 23.05 9.36 -18.04
C CYS A 480 21.58 8.93 -18.07
N TYR A 481 20.68 9.79 -17.60
CA TYR A 481 19.25 9.70 -17.87
C TYR A 481 18.89 10.47 -19.15
N LYS A 482 17.94 9.93 -19.91
CA LYS A 482 17.29 10.63 -21.03
C LYS A 482 16.39 11.76 -20.54
N ALA A 483 16.23 12.80 -21.35
CA ALA A 483 15.28 13.90 -21.13
C ALA A 483 13.84 13.40 -20.85
N GLU A 484 13.35 12.42 -21.63
CA GLU A 484 12.03 11.79 -21.44
C GLU A 484 11.87 11.15 -20.04
N THR A 485 12.95 10.61 -19.47
CA THR A 485 12.94 9.98 -18.15
C THR A 485 12.93 11.02 -17.02
N LEU A 486 13.68 12.11 -17.18
CA LEU A 486 13.68 13.21 -16.22
C LEU A 486 12.28 13.85 -16.17
N LYS A 487 11.66 14.02 -17.34
CA LYS A 487 10.25 14.43 -17.50
C LYS A 487 9.26 13.45 -16.86
N SER A 488 9.46 12.14 -16.96
CA SER A 488 8.54 11.16 -16.35
C SER A 488 8.62 11.13 -14.81
N PHE A 489 9.80 11.39 -14.24
CA PHE A 489 9.95 11.64 -12.80
C PHE A 489 9.43 13.01 -12.33
N GLY A 490 9.01 13.90 -13.24
CA GLY A 490 8.54 15.25 -12.88
C GLY A 490 9.64 16.26 -12.58
N LEU A 491 10.87 15.99 -13.02
CA LEU A 491 12.03 16.87 -12.83
C LEU A 491 12.03 17.97 -13.90
N LEU A 492 12.33 19.19 -13.49
CA LEU A 492 12.31 20.38 -14.34
C LEU A 492 13.61 21.16 -14.17
N LYS A 493 13.97 21.94 -15.19
CA LYS A 493 15.07 22.91 -15.14
C LYS A 493 14.56 24.20 -14.52
N MET A 494 15.32 24.78 -13.59
CA MET A 494 15.21 26.17 -13.20
C MET A 494 16.44 26.94 -13.69
N THR A 495 16.23 28.15 -14.21
CA THR A 495 17.29 29.12 -14.54
C THR A 495 17.11 30.36 -13.68
N GLU A 496 18.16 30.85 -13.02
CA GLU A 496 18.14 32.10 -12.26
C GLU A 496 18.65 33.30 -13.07
N GLU A 497 18.53 34.52 -12.52
CA GLU A 497 18.85 35.77 -13.23
C GLU A 497 20.36 35.94 -13.51
N ASP A 498 21.22 35.21 -12.79
CA ASP A 498 22.67 35.08 -13.03
C ASP A 498 23.02 34.05 -14.11
N GLY A 499 22.03 33.34 -14.66
CA GLY A 499 22.20 32.25 -15.63
C GLY A 499 22.47 30.88 -15.01
N ALA A 500 22.59 30.76 -13.67
CA ALA A 500 22.80 29.47 -13.01
C ALA A 500 21.64 28.49 -13.30
N HIS A 501 21.94 27.19 -13.31
CA HIS A 501 20.99 26.14 -13.68
C HIS A 501 20.80 25.12 -12.56
N PHE A 502 19.56 24.76 -12.26
CA PHE A 502 19.20 23.86 -11.17
C PHE A 502 18.14 22.85 -11.59
N ILE A 503 18.16 21.66 -10.98
CA ILE A 503 17.03 20.73 -11.00
C ILE A 503 16.05 21.10 -9.89
N VAL A 504 14.77 21.25 -10.26
CA VAL A 504 13.65 21.39 -9.33
C VAL A 504 12.68 20.20 -9.42
N LEU A 505 12.03 19.88 -8.31
CA LEU A 505 11.04 18.81 -8.16
C LEU A 505 9.83 19.31 -7.36
N ASN A 506 8.62 18.82 -7.66
CA ASN A 506 7.45 19.07 -6.81
C ASN A 506 7.63 18.37 -5.44
N ARG A 507 7.65 19.13 -4.34
CA ARG A 507 7.73 18.62 -2.97
C ARG A 507 6.40 17.97 -2.56
N LEU A 508 6.44 16.69 -2.21
CA LEU A 508 5.30 15.98 -1.64
C LEU A 508 5.20 16.28 -0.14
N HIS A 509 4.25 17.13 0.24
CA HIS A 509 3.87 17.35 1.64
C HIS A 509 2.93 16.22 2.14
N TRP A 510 2.72 16.14 3.46
CA TRP A 510 1.78 15.20 4.08
C TRP A 510 0.33 15.45 3.64
N LEU A 511 -0.22 16.61 4.00
CA LEU A 511 -1.63 16.98 3.75
C LEU A 511 -1.79 18.28 2.95
N ALA A 512 -0.81 19.19 3.08
CA ALA A 512 -0.81 20.47 2.37
C ALA A 512 -0.58 20.29 0.86
N ILE A 513 -1.10 21.23 0.05
CA ILE A 513 -0.88 21.26 -1.40
C ILE A 513 -0.55 22.71 -1.83
N PRO A 514 0.55 23.31 -1.31
CA PRO A 514 0.90 24.72 -1.54
C PRO A 514 1.07 25.03 -3.03
N ARG A 515 0.87 26.29 -3.45
CA ARG A 515 0.98 26.66 -4.88
C ARG A 515 2.44 26.78 -5.37
N GLY A 516 3.35 27.13 -4.47
CA GLY A 516 4.80 27.02 -4.68
C GLY A 516 5.29 25.71 -4.06
N ASP A 517 5.07 24.61 -4.76
CA ASP A 517 5.51 23.26 -4.37
C ASP A 517 6.87 22.86 -4.98
N LEU A 518 7.39 23.62 -5.95
CA LEU A 518 8.71 23.37 -6.55
C LEU A 518 9.85 23.73 -5.59
N MET A 519 10.74 22.76 -5.35
CA MET A 519 11.98 22.90 -4.59
C MET A 519 13.18 22.58 -5.45
N VAL A 520 14.25 23.37 -5.31
CA VAL A 520 15.59 23.07 -5.82
C VAL A 520 16.17 21.88 -5.03
N ILE A 521 16.71 20.89 -5.74
CA ILE A 521 17.35 19.69 -5.15
C ILE A 521 18.81 19.47 -5.59
N GLY A 522 19.24 20.14 -6.66
CA GLY A 522 20.60 20.04 -7.18
C GLY A 522 20.90 21.11 -8.22
N GLU A 523 22.17 21.40 -8.40
CA GLU A 523 22.72 22.38 -9.35
C GLU A 523 23.29 21.64 -10.57
N MET A 524 23.23 22.24 -11.76
CA MET A 524 23.47 21.58 -13.05
C MET A 524 24.73 22.12 -13.74
N HIS A 525 25.81 21.33 -13.72
CA HIS A 525 27.09 21.68 -14.31
C HIS A 525 27.33 20.89 -15.61
N GLY A 526 26.97 21.48 -16.74
CA GLY A 526 27.03 20.79 -18.04
C GLY A 526 26.05 19.61 -18.05
N TYR A 527 26.57 18.38 -17.94
CA TYR A 527 25.78 17.14 -17.85
C TYR A 527 25.64 16.62 -16.42
N THR A 528 26.46 17.06 -15.46
CA THR A 528 26.44 16.55 -14.08
C THR A 528 25.47 17.35 -13.20
N VAL A 529 25.08 16.74 -12.09
CA VAL A 529 24.20 17.33 -11.08
C VAL A 529 24.87 17.22 -9.71
N THR A 530 24.96 18.34 -9.00
CA THR A 530 25.58 18.45 -7.68
C THR A 530 24.50 18.66 -6.62
N CYS A 531 24.53 17.90 -5.52
CA CYS A 531 23.59 18.07 -4.41
C CYS A 531 23.78 19.44 -3.76
N CYS A 532 22.71 20.22 -3.58
CA CYS A 532 22.75 21.52 -2.92
C CYS A 532 21.79 21.57 -1.72
N SER A 533 21.72 22.71 -1.03
CA SER A 533 20.70 22.97 -0.01
C SER A 533 19.30 23.05 -0.63
N GLU A 534 18.30 22.40 -0.01
CA GLU A 534 16.91 22.51 -0.46
C GLU A 534 16.39 23.95 -0.25
N ARG A 535 16.00 24.61 -1.34
CA ARG A 535 15.38 25.95 -1.31
C ARG A 535 14.17 26.05 -2.25
N PRO A 536 13.21 26.97 -2.01
CA PRO A 536 12.10 27.20 -2.93
C PRO A 536 12.58 27.58 -4.34
N CYS A 537 11.80 27.21 -5.35
CA CYS A 537 12.04 27.60 -6.73
C CYS A 537 11.73 29.10 -6.94
N THR A 538 12.77 29.86 -7.29
CA THR A 538 12.78 31.33 -7.46
C THR A 538 12.87 31.76 -8.93
N GLY A 539 13.61 31.01 -9.76
CA GLY A 539 13.87 31.33 -11.16
C GLY A 539 12.78 30.92 -12.16
N MET A 540 13.07 31.09 -13.45
CA MET A 540 12.21 30.62 -14.54
C MET A 540 12.29 29.10 -14.69
N VAL A 541 11.19 28.44 -15.05
CA VAL A 541 11.09 26.96 -15.06
C VAL A 541 10.71 26.42 -16.44
N SER A 542 11.52 25.50 -16.96
CA SER A 542 11.32 24.80 -18.24
C SER A 542 11.58 23.29 -18.11
N MET A 543 11.40 22.53 -19.19
CA MET A 543 11.69 21.10 -19.21
C MET A 543 13.21 20.83 -19.26
N VAL A 544 13.65 19.67 -18.77
CA VAL A 544 15.06 19.25 -18.95
C VAL A 544 15.23 18.66 -20.36
N GLY A 545 15.50 19.52 -21.35
CA GLY A 545 15.63 19.14 -22.76
C GLY A 545 16.91 18.38 -23.16
N LYS A 546 17.70 17.86 -22.21
CA LYS A 546 18.95 17.14 -22.47
C LYS A 546 19.21 16.01 -21.47
N THR A 547 20.17 15.16 -21.78
CA THR A 547 20.65 14.11 -20.89
C THR A 547 21.41 14.69 -19.68
N LEU A 548 21.31 14.00 -18.53
CA LEU A 548 22.05 14.35 -17.30
C LEU A 548 22.53 13.10 -16.58
N GLY A 549 23.73 13.14 -16.01
CA GLY A 549 24.32 12.02 -15.27
C GLY A 549 25.84 12.04 -15.24
N GLY A 550 26.45 10.86 -15.30
CA GLY A 550 27.87 10.66 -15.03
C GLY A 550 28.19 10.52 -13.55
N HIS A 551 29.49 10.49 -13.24
CA HIS A 551 29.95 10.14 -11.89
C HIS A 551 29.55 11.21 -10.85
N PRO A 552 29.14 10.82 -9.63
CA PRO A 552 28.98 11.76 -8.52
C PRO A 552 30.31 12.46 -8.19
N PRO A 553 30.32 13.77 -7.87
CA PRO A 553 31.51 14.46 -7.38
C PRO A 553 32.09 13.78 -6.13
N PRO A 554 33.42 13.81 -5.90
CA PRO A 554 34.05 13.12 -4.77
C PRO A 554 33.53 13.55 -3.39
N ASN A 555 32.96 14.76 -3.27
CA ASN A 555 32.40 15.28 -2.02
C ASN A 555 30.87 15.14 -1.91
N SER A 556 30.16 14.52 -2.89
CA SER A 556 28.69 14.46 -2.91
C SER A 556 28.09 13.39 -1.99
N SER A 557 28.46 13.41 -0.71
CA SER A 557 27.73 12.70 0.33
C SER A 557 26.30 13.23 0.44
N THR A 558 25.33 12.36 0.78
CA THR A 558 23.95 12.77 1.06
C THR A 558 23.95 13.83 2.16
N PRO A 559 23.39 15.05 1.95
CA PRO A 559 23.39 16.08 2.98
C PRO A 559 22.75 15.54 4.27
N LYS A 560 23.46 15.64 5.40
CA LYS A 560 22.92 15.24 6.71
C LYS A 560 21.65 16.04 6.97
N HIS A 561 20.48 15.40 6.90
CA HIS A 561 19.16 16.04 7.03
C HIS A 561 18.95 16.64 8.43
N ARG A 562 19.50 17.83 8.66
CA ARG A 562 19.29 18.66 9.84
C ARG A 562 18.44 19.87 9.46
N MET A 563 17.19 19.63 9.08
CA MET A 563 16.22 20.72 8.96
C MET A 563 15.99 21.30 10.36
N SER A 564 16.39 22.56 10.54
CA SER A 564 15.81 23.44 11.55
C SER A 564 14.29 23.52 11.33
N ILE A 565 13.55 23.63 12.43
CA ILE A 565 12.12 23.90 12.41
C ILE A 565 11.96 25.36 12.78
N GLU A 566 11.54 26.19 11.81
CA GLU A 566 10.84 27.44 12.14
C GLU A 566 9.35 27.11 12.28
N PRO A 567 8.68 27.57 13.36
CA PRO A 567 7.26 27.31 13.57
C PRO A 567 6.39 28.39 12.92
N SER A 568 5.50 27.96 12.00
CA SER A 568 4.35 28.74 11.50
C SER A 568 3.22 27.83 11.03
#